data_AF-T0GUW8-F1
#
_entry.id   AF-T0GUW8-F1
#
_cell.length_a   1.000
_cell.length_b   1.000
_cell.length_c   1.000
_cell.angle_alpha   90.00
_cell.angle_beta   90.00
_cell.angle_gamma   90.00
#
_symmetry.space_group_name_H-M   'P 1'
#
loop_
_entity.id
_entity.type
_entity.pdbx_description
1 polymer ?
#
loop_
_entity_poly.entity_id
_entity_poly.type
_entity_poly.pdbx_seq_one_letter_code
_entity_poly.pdbx_strand_id
1 'polypeptide(L)'
;MERRKLRGPLIMEYVALYQQLVGWVVGLFGSDKMAHVVVGLALWFGSAWALRKPFHSLPPLAVLVAAEALNEWLDRITYGSWRWTDTSMDIVATFACPLLILLAQSCVTFVLRRQALSRRSEEPRQGEQGNGRATEQGGDPSRA
;
A
#
# COMPACT_ATOMS: atom_id res chain seq x y z
N MET A 1 -11.75 -42.63 -10.21
CA MET A 1 -12.46 -41.69 -11.11
C MET A 1 -13.61 -40.93 -10.42
N GLU A 2 -13.71 -41.00 -9.08
CA GLU A 2 -14.87 -40.56 -8.29
C GLU A 2 -14.77 -39.13 -7.73
N ARG A 3 -13.54 -38.60 -7.59
CA ARG A 3 -13.30 -37.26 -6.99
C ARG A 3 -13.87 -36.09 -7.81
N ARG A 4 -14.22 -36.28 -9.10
CA ARG A 4 -14.79 -35.22 -9.94
C ARG A 4 -16.28 -34.98 -9.69
N LYS A 5 -17.05 -36.01 -9.33
CA LYS A 5 -18.50 -35.88 -9.07
C LYS A 5 -18.81 -35.21 -7.72
N LEU A 6 -17.92 -35.33 -6.73
CA LEU A 6 -18.07 -34.73 -5.40
C LEU A 6 -17.57 -33.28 -5.29
N ARG A 7 -16.77 -32.79 -6.26
CA ARG A 7 -16.27 -31.39 -6.25
C ARG A 7 -17.35 -30.37 -6.65
N GLY A 8 -18.24 -30.71 -7.56
CA GLY A 8 -19.32 -29.83 -8.00
C GLY A 8 -20.23 -29.38 -6.85
N PRO A 9 -20.77 -30.31 -6.03
CA PRO A 9 -21.62 -29.97 -4.90
C PRO A 9 -20.94 -29.05 -3.87
N LEU A 10 -19.69 -29.36 -3.50
CA LEU A 10 -18.96 -28.58 -2.49
C LEU A 10 -18.65 -27.16 -2.97
N ILE A 11 -18.21 -26.98 -4.23
CA ILE A 11 -17.91 -25.64 -4.76
C ILE A 11 -19.16 -24.76 -4.74
N MET A 12 -20.31 -25.30 -5.14
CA MET A 12 -21.56 -24.55 -5.14
C MET A 12 -22.03 -24.19 -3.73
N GLU A 13 -21.80 -25.05 -2.75
CA GLU A 13 -22.07 -24.75 -1.34
C GLU A 13 -21.18 -23.61 -0.82
N TYR A 14 -19.88 -23.63 -1.10
CA TYR A 14 -18.98 -22.54 -0.74
C TYR A 14 -19.35 -21.22 -1.42
N VAL A 15 -19.72 -21.26 -2.71
CA VAL A 15 -20.18 -20.07 -3.45
C VAL A 15 -21.47 -19.52 -2.84
N ALA A 16 -22.40 -20.37 -2.44
CA ALA A 16 -23.64 -19.94 -1.80
C ALA A 16 -23.39 -19.27 -0.43
N LEU A 17 -22.53 -19.85 0.40
CA LEU A 17 -22.13 -19.25 1.68
C LEU A 17 -21.42 -17.90 1.46
N TYR A 18 -20.56 -17.83 0.45
CA TYR A 18 -19.88 -16.60 0.07
C TYR A 18 -20.87 -15.51 -0.36
N GLN A 19 -21.86 -15.82 -1.20
CA GLN A 19 -22.88 -14.85 -1.61
C GLN A 19 -23.74 -14.37 -0.44
N GLN A 20 -24.03 -15.23 0.54
CA GLN A 20 -24.69 -14.81 1.78
C GLN A 20 -23.82 -13.85 2.59
N LEU A 21 -22.52 -14.12 2.70
CA LEU A 21 -21.58 -13.23 3.36
C LEU A 21 -21.48 -11.87 2.65
N VAL A 22 -21.35 -11.86 1.32
CA VAL A 22 -21.34 -10.63 0.50
C VAL A 22 -22.61 -9.85 0.74
N GLY A 23 -23.78 -10.49 0.64
CA GLY A 23 -25.07 -9.83 0.91
C GLY A 23 -25.16 -9.24 2.32
N TRP A 24 -24.64 -9.94 3.34
CA TRP A 24 -24.56 -9.42 4.70
C TRP A 24 -23.65 -8.19 4.80
N VAL A 25 -22.46 -8.24 4.20
CA VAL A 25 -21.51 -7.11 4.15
C VAL A 25 -22.15 -5.91 3.45
N VAL A 26 -22.73 -6.10 2.26
CA VAL A 26 -23.43 -5.05 1.52
C VAL A 26 -24.56 -4.44 2.36
N GLY A 27 -25.30 -5.29 3.10
CA GLY A 27 -26.34 -4.85 4.03
C GLY A 27 -25.82 -3.93 5.15
N LEU A 28 -24.58 -4.09 5.60
CA LEU A 28 -23.97 -3.20 6.60
C LEU A 28 -23.69 -1.80 6.06
N PHE A 29 -23.38 -1.67 4.77
CA PHE A 29 -22.96 -0.42 4.14
C PHE A 29 -24.04 0.23 3.27
N GLY A 30 -25.16 -0.46 3.05
CA GLY A 30 -26.32 0.01 2.30
C GLY A 30 -26.14 0.07 0.78
N SER A 31 -24.91 -0.07 0.28
CA SER A 31 -24.60 -0.11 -1.14
C SER A 31 -23.41 -1.02 -1.39
N ASP A 32 -23.47 -1.76 -2.48
CA ASP A 32 -22.42 -2.64 -3.00
C ASP A 32 -21.10 -1.89 -3.19
N LYS A 33 -21.12 -0.75 -3.89
CA LYS A 33 -19.90 0.04 -4.12
C LYS A 33 -19.33 0.65 -2.83
N MET A 34 -20.18 0.98 -1.85
CA MET A 34 -19.71 1.44 -0.55
C MET A 34 -19.04 0.31 0.23
N ALA A 35 -19.58 -0.91 0.15
CA ALA A 35 -18.95 -2.09 0.71
C ALA A 35 -17.56 -2.33 0.09
N HIS A 36 -17.42 -2.25 -1.24
CA HIS A 36 -16.12 -2.36 -1.91
C HIS A 36 -15.10 -1.31 -1.40
N VAL A 37 -15.51 -0.05 -1.27
CA VAL A 37 -14.63 1.01 -0.71
C VAL A 37 -14.16 0.67 0.71
N VAL A 38 -15.10 0.34 1.61
CA VAL A 38 -14.76 0.14 3.04
C VAL A 38 -14.02 -1.17 3.26
N VAL A 39 -14.47 -2.26 2.64
CA VAL A 39 -13.83 -3.57 2.74
C VAL A 39 -12.47 -3.57 2.05
N GLY A 40 -12.34 -2.94 0.88
CA GLY A 40 -11.07 -2.77 0.20
C GLY A 40 -10.04 -2.04 1.06
N LEU A 41 -10.47 -0.95 1.71
CA LEU A 41 -9.63 -0.21 2.64
C LEU A 41 -9.25 -1.06 3.87
N ALA A 42 -10.21 -1.76 4.47
CA ALA A 42 -9.98 -2.61 5.63
C ALA A 42 -9.04 -3.79 5.34
N LEU A 43 -9.21 -4.44 4.18
CA LEU A 43 -8.33 -5.53 3.73
C LEU A 43 -6.90 -5.05 3.49
N TRP A 44 -6.73 -3.88 2.90
CA TRP A 44 -5.41 -3.30 2.69
C TRP A 44 -4.72 -2.89 4.00
N PHE A 45 -5.45 -2.25 4.92
CA PHE A 45 -4.92 -1.96 6.26
C PHE A 45 -4.57 -3.23 7.02
N GLY A 46 -5.47 -4.20 7.01
CA GLY A 46 -5.29 -5.50 7.66
C GLY A 46 -4.11 -6.28 7.08
N SER A 47 -3.91 -6.25 5.76
CA SER A 47 -2.79 -6.93 5.11
C SER A 47 -1.45 -6.26 5.44
N ALA A 48 -1.39 -4.93 5.46
CA ALA A 48 -0.21 -4.19 5.91
C ALA A 48 0.15 -4.50 7.36
N TRP A 49 -0.85 -4.54 8.24
CA TRP A 49 -0.68 -4.90 9.64
C TRP A 49 -0.20 -6.34 9.81
N ALA A 50 -0.85 -7.31 9.15
CA ALA A 50 -0.49 -8.72 9.23
C ALA A 50 0.92 -9.00 8.67
N LEU A 51 1.28 -8.36 7.56
CA LEU A 51 2.61 -8.49 6.96
C LEU A 51 3.68 -7.65 7.69
N ARG A 52 3.29 -6.83 8.67
CA ARG A 52 4.15 -5.84 9.34
C ARG A 52 4.92 -4.97 8.33
N LYS A 53 4.23 -4.56 7.27
CA LYS A 53 4.77 -3.70 6.21
C LYS A 53 4.18 -2.31 6.33
N PRO A 54 4.97 -1.26 6.06
CA PRO A 54 4.40 0.09 6.02
C PRO A 54 3.44 0.22 4.85
N PHE A 55 2.44 1.09 4.97
CA PHE A 55 1.36 1.27 3.99
C PHE A 55 1.84 1.65 2.59
N HIS A 56 3.00 2.28 2.45
CA HIS A 56 3.59 2.59 1.14
C HIS A 56 4.23 1.36 0.45
N SER A 57 4.22 0.18 1.08
CA SER A 57 4.78 -1.02 0.49
C SER A 57 3.83 -1.68 -0.50
N LEU A 58 4.39 -2.35 -1.50
CA LEU A 58 3.64 -3.10 -2.51
C LEU A 58 2.99 -4.41 -2.01
N PRO A 59 3.56 -5.20 -1.06
CA PRO A 59 2.96 -6.48 -0.67
C PRO A 59 1.53 -6.40 -0.13
N PRO A 60 1.16 -5.42 0.73
CA PRO A 60 -0.23 -5.22 1.15
C PRO A 60 -1.20 -4.98 -0.01
N LEU A 61 -0.74 -4.24 -1.03
CA LEU A 61 -1.52 -3.99 -2.25
C LEU A 61 -1.68 -5.27 -3.07
N ALA A 62 -0.64 -6.11 -3.16
CA ALA A 62 -0.74 -7.40 -3.84
C ALA A 62 -1.76 -8.35 -3.19
N VAL A 63 -1.89 -8.32 -1.87
CA VAL A 63 -2.93 -9.05 -1.15
C VAL A 63 -4.32 -8.53 -1.52
N LEU A 64 -4.50 -7.20 -1.58
CA LEU A 64 -5.77 -6.60 -2.01
C LEU A 64 -6.13 -6.99 -3.46
N VAL A 65 -5.14 -6.97 -4.37
CA VAL A 65 -5.29 -7.44 -5.76
C VAL A 65 -5.73 -8.90 -5.81
N ALA A 66 -5.13 -9.77 -5.01
CA ALA A 66 -5.53 -11.16 -4.96
C ALA A 66 -6.95 -11.34 -4.39
N ALA A 67 -7.33 -10.56 -3.38
CA ALA A 67 -8.66 -10.61 -2.78
C ALA A 67 -9.75 -10.17 -3.77
N GLU A 68 -9.56 -9.05 -4.46
CA GLU A 68 -10.51 -8.57 -5.46
C GLU A 68 -10.61 -9.54 -6.65
N ALA A 69 -9.48 -10.06 -7.13
CA ALA A 69 -9.49 -11.03 -8.22
C ALA A 69 -10.22 -12.33 -7.84
N LEU A 70 -10.11 -12.76 -6.58
CA LEU A 70 -10.85 -13.90 -6.07
C LEU A 70 -12.35 -13.61 -5.96
N ASN A 71 -12.72 -12.40 -5.52
CA ASN A 71 -14.11 -11.93 -5.45
C ASN A 71 -14.78 -12.03 -6.83
N GLU A 72 -14.17 -11.40 -7.82
CA GLU A 72 -14.64 -11.37 -9.20
C GLU A 72 -14.70 -12.78 -9.84
N TRP A 73 -13.77 -13.65 -9.47
CA TRP A 73 -13.80 -15.04 -9.92
C TRP A 73 -14.97 -15.83 -9.33
N LEU A 74 -15.32 -15.60 -8.06
CA LEU A 74 -16.49 -16.22 -7.43
C LEU A 74 -17.78 -15.70 -8.05
N ASP A 75 -17.87 -14.40 -8.33
CA ASP A 75 -19.02 -13.82 -9.04
C ASP A 75 -19.15 -14.36 -10.45
N ARG A 76 -18.04 -14.55 -11.17
CA ARG A 76 -18.04 -15.22 -12.48
C ARG A 76 -18.62 -16.63 -12.42
N ILE A 77 -18.39 -17.37 -11.34
CA ILE A 77 -18.97 -18.70 -11.12
C ILE A 77 -20.48 -18.58 -10.85
N THR A 78 -20.88 -17.64 -9.98
CA THR A 78 -22.29 -17.40 -9.63
C THR A 78 -23.14 -16.99 -10.84
N TYR A 79 -22.68 -16.00 -11.61
CA TYR A 79 -23.45 -15.42 -12.71
C TYR A 79 -23.23 -16.12 -14.06
N GLY A 80 -22.31 -17.08 -14.12
CA GLY A 80 -22.00 -17.81 -15.36
C GLY A 80 -21.34 -16.96 -16.47
N SER A 81 -21.06 -15.69 -16.22
CA SER A 81 -20.47 -14.73 -17.17
C SER A 81 -19.67 -13.64 -16.45
N TRP A 82 -18.72 -13.00 -17.15
CA TRP A 82 -18.02 -11.83 -16.64
C TRP A 82 -18.90 -10.60 -16.82
N ARG A 83 -19.24 -9.93 -15.73
CA ARG A 83 -20.04 -8.70 -15.75
C ARG A 83 -19.10 -7.50 -15.78
N TRP A 84 -18.35 -7.35 -16.87
CA TRP A 84 -17.24 -6.40 -17.00
C TRP A 84 -17.52 -4.98 -16.50
N THR A 85 -18.71 -4.44 -16.75
CA THR A 85 -19.10 -3.12 -16.26
C THR A 85 -19.18 -3.07 -14.73
N ASP A 86 -19.71 -4.10 -14.10
CA ASP A 86 -19.80 -4.23 -12.64
C ASP A 86 -18.40 -4.44 -12.05
N THR A 87 -17.70 -5.47 -12.55
CA THR A 87 -16.31 -5.82 -12.20
C THR A 87 -15.37 -4.61 -12.25
N SER A 88 -15.44 -3.80 -13.31
CA SER A 88 -14.57 -2.63 -13.46
C SER A 88 -14.87 -1.57 -12.39
N MET A 89 -16.15 -1.39 -12.06
CA MET A 89 -16.57 -0.44 -11.03
C MET A 89 -16.23 -0.93 -9.62
N ASP A 90 -16.27 -2.25 -9.39
CA ASP A 90 -15.85 -2.88 -8.14
C ASP A 90 -14.36 -2.74 -7.91
N ILE A 91 -13.55 -3.03 -8.92
CA ILE A 91 -12.11 -2.75 -8.92
C ILE A 91 -11.86 -1.27 -8.58
N VAL A 92 -12.51 -0.33 -9.27
CA VAL A 92 -12.31 1.11 -8.97
C VAL A 92 -12.71 1.43 -7.54
N ALA A 93 -13.84 0.96 -7.05
CA ALA A 93 -14.31 1.18 -5.69
C ALA A 93 -13.34 0.61 -4.64
N THR A 94 -12.88 -0.63 -4.83
CA THR A 94 -11.94 -1.32 -3.95
C THR A 94 -10.57 -0.63 -3.90
N PHE A 95 -10.04 -0.16 -5.04
CA PHE A 95 -8.67 0.36 -5.11
C PHE A 95 -8.55 1.89 -4.95
N ALA A 96 -9.62 2.65 -5.15
CA ALA A 96 -9.54 4.12 -5.16
C ALA A 96 -8.89 4.69 -3.89
N CYS A 97 -9.40 4.33 -2.71
CA CYS A 97 -8.86 4.85 -1.45
C CYS A 97 -7.42 4.36 -1.16
N PRO A 98 -7.10 3.05 -1.22
CA PRO A 98 -5.73 2.57 -1.03
C PRO A 98 -4.69 3.24 -1.94
N LEU A 99 -5.01 3.41 -3.24
CA LEU A 99 -4.10 4.04 -4.19
C LEU A 99 -3.89 5.53 -3.91
N LEU A 100 -4.95 6.27 -3.57
CA LEU A 100 -4.85 7.68 -3.20
C LEU A 100 -3.99 7.87 -1.94
N ILE A 101 -4.15 7.01 -0.93
CA ILE A 101 -3.34 7.07 0.29
C ILE A 101 -1.88 6.75 -0.01
N LEU A 102 -1.61 5.72 -0.83
CA LEU A 102 -0.25 5.36 -1.23
C LEU A 102 0.43 6.50 -2.01
N LEU A 103 -0.30 7.15 -2.91
CA LEU A 103 0.18 8.32 -3.64
C LEU A 103 0.50 9.49 -2.70
N ALA A 104 -0.41 9.79 -1.77
CA ALA A 104 -0.22 10.85 -0.78
C ALA A 104 1.02 10.60 0.09
N GLN A 105 1.19 9.38 0.61
CA GLN A 105 2.35 8.99 1.41
C GLN A 105 3.66 9.07 0.63
N SER A 106 3.64 8.67 -0.65
CA SER A 106 4.80 8.78 -1.54
C SER A 106 5.20 10.24 -1.77
N CYS A 107 4.22 11.12 -1.96
CA CYS A 107 4.44 12.56 -2.10
C CYS A 107 5.05 13.18 -0.84
N VAL A 108 4.48 12.89 0.34
CA VAL A 108 5.01 13.37 1.63
C VAL A 108 6.46 12.93 1.83
N THR A 109 6.74 11.64 1.61
CA THR A 109 8.09 11.08 1.75
C THR A 109 9.08 11.76 0.80
N PHE A 110 8.66 12.02 -0.44
CA PHE A 110 9.47 12.72 -1.43
C PHE A 110 9.79 14.16 -1.01
N VAL A 111 8.80 14.93 -0.56
CA VAL A 111 8.99 16.32 -0.11
C VAL A 111 9.93 16.38 1.09
N LEU A 112 9.73 15.54 2.10
CA LEU A 112 10.58 15.50 3.29
C LEU A 112 12.03 15.13 2.93
N ARG A 113 12.22 14.17 2.03
CA ARG A 113 13.56 13.78 1.56
C ARG A 113 14.25 14.91 0.81
N ARG A 114 13.51 15.68 -0.02
CA ARG A 114 14.06 16.82 -0.75
C ARG A 114 14.51 17.94 0.21
N GLN A 115 13.72 18.25 1.23
CA GLN A 115 14.07 19.27 2.22
C GLN A 115 15.33 18.90 3.02
N ALA A 116 15.49 17.63 3.39
CA ALA A 116 16.68 17.14 4.08
C ALA A 116 17.97 17.31 3.25
N LEU A 117 17.88 17.09 1.93
CA LEU A 117 19.01 17.27 1.03
C LEU A 117 19.38 18.76 0.88
N SER A 118 18.40 19.66 0.77
CA SER A 118 18.65 21.11 0.70
C SER A 118 19.33 21.65 1.96
N ARG A 119 18.89 21.22 3.15
CA ARG A 119 19.54 21.61 4.42
C ARG A 119 21.00 21.15 4.47
N ARG A 120 21.29 19.94 3.98
CA ARG A 120 22.66 19.40 3.96
C ARG A 120 23.59 20.15 3.00
N SER A 121 23.07 20.73 1.92
CA SER A 121 23.88 21.55 1.01
C SER A 121 24.15 22.96 1.53
N GLU A 122 23.31 23.48 2.42
CA GLU A 122 23.47 24.80 3.04
C GLU A 122 24.36 24.76 4.30
N GLU A 123 24.53 23.59 4.91
CA GLU A 123 25.41 23.41 6.08
C GLU A 123 26.88 23.61 5.66
N PRO A 124 27.58 24.65 6.17
CA PRO A 124 28.96 24.91 5.81
C PRO A 124 29.82 23.72 6.23
N ARG A 125 30.80 23.33 5.42
CA ARG A 125 31.82 22.33 5.81
C ARG A 125 32.58 22.85 7.04
N GLN A 126 32.12 22.54 8.24
CA GLN A 126 32.77 22.90 9.51
C GLN A 126 34.14 22.19 9.71
N GLY A 127 34.64 21.44 8.72
CA GLY A 127 35.94 20.78 8.74
C GLY A 127 37.11 21.52 8.06
N GLU A 128 36.88 22.60 7.29
CA GLU A 128 37.95 23.25 6.52
C GLU A 128 38.58 24.50 7.19
N GLN A 129 38.12 24.92 8.38
CA GLN A 129 38.67 26.10 9.08
C GLN A 129 39.70 25.78 10.19
N GLY A 130 40.08 24.51 10.39
CA GLY A 130 40.88 24.07 11.54
C GLY A 130 42.41 23.94 11.37
N ASN A 131 42.99 24.18 10.18
CA ASN A 131 44.41 23.85 9.93
C ASN A 131 45.30 24.99 9.41
N GLY A 132 44.88 26.26 9.55
CA GLY A 132 45.60 27.41 8.97
C GLY A 132 46.41 28.27 9.94
N ARG A 133 46.46 27.96 11.25
CA ARG A 133 47.05 28.86 12.27
C ARG A 133 48.08 28.14 13.14
N ALA A 134 49.22 27.77 12.57
CA ALA A 134 50.37 27.30 13.33
C ALA A 134 51.71 27.56 12.61
N THR A 135 51.92 28.76 12.05
CA THR A 135 53.26 29.21 11.64
C THR A 135 53.31 30.74 11.71
N GLU A 136 53.46 31.30 12.91
CA GLU A 136 54.10 32.60 13.13
C GLU A 136 54.18 32.85 14.63
N GLN A 137 55.39 32.72 15.19
CA GLN A 137 55.98 33.53 16.27
C GLN A 137 57.07 32.73 16.99
N GLY A 138 58.29 32.81 16.45
CA GLY A 138 59.54 32.49 17.12
C GLY A 138 60.52 33.62 16.84
N GLY A 139 60.33 34.76 17.50
CA GLY A 139 61.26 35.89 17.46
C GLY A 139 62.45 35.61 18.36
N ASP A 140 63.65 35.61 17.78
CA ASP A 140 64.95 35.44 18.42
C ASP A 140 65.37 36.74 19.16
N PRO A 141 65.56 36.73 20.49
CA PRO A 141 66.06 37.87 21.24
C PRO A 141 67.55 37.69 21.53
N SER A 142 68.43 37.83 20.53
CA SER A 142 69.88 37.97 20.77
C SER A 142 70.63 38.60 19.60
N ARG A 143 70.57 39.93 19.49
CA ARG A 143 71.66 40.76 18.92
C ARG A 143 71.67 42.15 19.57
N ALA A 144 72.52 42.28 20.57
CA ALA A 144 73.13 43.53 21.04
C ALA A 144 74.63 43.50 20.68
#